data_AF-A0A2H4SNX5-F1
#
_entry.id   AF-A0A2H4SNX5-F1
#
_cell.length_a   1.000
_cell.length_b   1.000
_cell.length_c   1.000
_cell.angle_alpha   90.00
_cell.angle_beta   90.00
_cell.angle_gamma   90.00
#
_symmetry.space_group_name_H-M   'P 1'
#
loop_
_entity.id
_entity.type
_entity.pdbx_description
1 polymer ?
#
loop_
_entity_poly.entity_id
_entity_poly.type
_entity_poly.pdbx_seq_one_letter_code
_entity_poly.pdbx_strand_id
1 'polypeptide(L)'
;MPTRTSKTRKLRGHVSAGHGRVGKHRKHPGGRGMAGGQHHHRTNLDKYHPGYFGKVGMRYFHKQQAHFWKPVINLDKLWSLVPIETRDAYISGAKKDTVPVLDLLPLGYSKVLGKGRLPEIPLVVRARWVSKLAEKKITEAGGVVELIA
;
A
#
# COMPACT_ATOMS: atom_id res chain seq x y z
N MET A 1 -18.35 5.98 -25.51
CA MET A 1 -18.94 7.26 -25.05
C MET A 1 -19.68 7.92 -26.19
N PRO A 2 -20.96 8.32 -26.03
CA PRO A 2 -21.71 8.97 -27.10
C PRO A 2 -21.17 10.36 -27.41
N THR A 3 -21.07 10.71 -28.69
CA THR A 3 -20.49 11.99 -29.16
C THR A 3 -21.37 13.21 -28.89
N ARG A 4 -22.66 12.99 -28.57
CA ARG A 4 -23.68 14.02 -28.35
C ARG A 4 -23.33 14.97 -27.20
N THR A 5 -22.69 14.48 -26.14
CA THR A 5 -22.33 15.28 -24.96
C THR A 5 -20.96 15.95 -25.05
N SER A 6 -20.24 15.78 -26.17
CA SER A 6 -18.91 16.37 -26.36
C SER A 6 -18.97 17.90 -26.51
N LYS A 7 -17.97 18.59 -25.96
CA LYS A 7 -17.81 20.05 -26.08
C LYS A 7 -17.75 20.51 -27.55
N THR A 8 -17.21 19.67 -28.43
CA THR A 8 -17.11 19.92 -29.87
C THR A 8 -18.46 20.19 -30.53
N ARG A 9 -19.54 19.54 -30.07
CA ARG A 9 -20.90 19.79 -30.61
C ARG A 9 -21.40 21.18 -30.30
N LYS A 10 -21.14 21.68 -29.09
CA LYS A 10 -21.52 23.03 -28.65
C LYS A 10 -20.69 24.14 -29.31
N LEU A 11 -19.47 23.83 -29.75
CA LEU A 11 -18.55 24.80 -30.34
C LEU A 11 -18.71 24.99 -31.86
N ARG A 12 -19.61 24.26 -32.53
CA ARG A 12 -19.91 24.49 -33.96
C ARG A 12 -20.54 25.87 -34.15
N GLY A 13 -20.01 26.67 -35.07
CA GLY A 13 -20.38 28.08 -35.24
C GLY A 13 -19.41 29.08 -34.57
N HIS A 14 -18.56 28.62 -33.64
CA HIS A 14 -17.48 29.44 -33.12
C HIS A 14 -16.25 29.39 -34.03
N VAL A 15 -15.64 30.56 -34.30
CA VAL A 15 -14.53 30.72 -35.26
C VAL A 15 -13.26 29.93 -34.90
N SER A 16 -12.93 29.78 -33.62
CA SER A 16 -11.65 29.17 -33.17
C SER A 16 -11.80 27.89 -32.34
N ALA A 17 -13.02 27.36 -32.20
CA ALA A 17 -13.33 26.19 -31.36
C ALA A 17 -12.74 26.26 -29.93
N GLY A 18 -12.58 27.47 -29.36
CA GLY A 18 -12.07 27.68 -28.01
C GLY A 18 -10.54 27.76 -27.88
N HIS A 19 -9.78 27.82 -28.98
CA HIS A 19 -8.31 27.90 -28.96
C HIS A 19 -7.74 29.32 -29.14
N GLY A 20 -8.58 30.34 -28.97
CA GLY A 20 -8.20 31.76 -29.09
C GLY A 20 -7.95 32.21 -30.54
N ARG A 21 -7.85 33.53 -30.75
CA ARG A 21 -7.62 34.13 -32.09
C ARG A 21 -6.14 34.27 -32.45
N VAL A 22 -5.30 34.67 -31.48
CA VAL A 22 -3.88 35.02 -31.70
C VAL A 22 -2.96 33.80 -31.56
N GLY A 23 -2.98 33.11 -30.41
CA GLY A 23 -2.06 32.00 -30.14
C GLY A 23 -2.26 30.78 -31.04
N LYS A 24 -3.53 30.46 -31.33
CA LYS A 24 -4.02 29.30 -32.11
C LYS A 24 -3.57 27.94 -31.55
N HIS A 25 -4.31 26.88 -31.90
CA HIS A 25 -3.86 25.53 -31.62
C HIS A 25 -2.83 25.09 -32.68
N ARG A 26 -1.58 24.93 -32.26
CA ARG A 26 -0.46 24.50 -33.11
C ARG A 26 0.00 23.09 -32.73
N LYS A 27 0.74 22.43 -33.63
CA LYS A 27 1.04 20.99 -33.50
C LYS A 27 1.80 20.63 -32.21
N HIS A 28 2.94 21.26 -31.91
CA HIS A 28 3.77 20.92 -30.73
C HIS A 28 4.54 22.13 -30.16
N PRO A 29 3.86 23.11 -29.53
CA PRO A 29 4.57 24.16 -28.79
C PRO A 29 5.31 23.54 -27.58
N GLY A 30 6.61 23.84 -27.44
CA GLY A 30 7.43 23.35 -26.32
C GLY A 30 8.02 21.95 -26.49
N GLY A 31 7.77 21.27 -27.62
CA GLY A 31 8.30 19.94 -27.92
C GLY A 31 7.29 18.80 -27.72
N ARG A 32 7.78 17.56 -27.74
CA ARG A 32 6.96 16.34 -27.58
C ARG A 32 7.39 15.57 -26.32
N GLY A 33 6.44 15.00 -25.60
CA GLY A 33 6.72 14.19 -24.41
C GLY A 33 7.45 15.00 -23.32
N MET A 34 8.54 14.45 -22.78
CA MET A 34 9.34 15.05 -21.70
C MET A 34 10.46 15.98 -22.19
N ALA A 35 10.35 16.50 -23.41
CA ALA A 35 11.33 17.43 -23.97
C ALA A 35 11.47 18.71 -23.12
N GLY A 36 12.69 19.24 -23.03
CA GLY A 36 12.97 20.50 -22.33
C GLY A 36 12.99 20.41 -20.81
N GLY A 37 12.96 19.19 -20.23
CA GLY A 37 12.85 19.00 -18.79
C GLY A 37 13.97 19.64 -17.94
N GLN A 38 15.18 19.79 -18.49
CA GLN A 38 16.28 20.51 -17.82
C GLN A 38 16.46 21.95 -18.32
N HIS A 39 15.63 22.38 -19.29
CA HIS A 39 15.74 23.64 -20.00
C HIS A 39 14.44 24.44 -19.86
N HIS A 40 13.70 24.65 -20.94
CA HIS A 40 12.50 25.50 -20.99
C HIS A 40 11.28 24.94 -20.24
N HIS A 41 11.29 23.67 -19.82
CA HIS A 41 10.27 23.07 -18.95
C HIS A 41 10.79 22.74 -17.54
N ARG A 42 12.00 23.22 -17.19
CA ARG A 42 12.65 22.95 -15.89
C ARG A 42 11.77 23.32 -14.70
N THR A 43 11.16 24.50 -14.73
CA THR A 43 10.30 24.98 -13.63
C THR A 43 9.17 24.00 -13.28
N ASN A 44 8.63 23.28 -14.28
CA ASN A 44 7.59 22.27 -14.04
C ASN A 44 8.17 21.02 -13.34
N LEU A 45 9.34 20.56 -13.76
CA LEU A 45 9.97 19.38 -13.17
C LEU A 45 10.53 19.65 -11.77
N ASP A 46 11.23 20.76 -11.58
CA ASP A 46 11.80 21.10 -10.26
C ASP A 46 10.69 21.32 -9.21
N LYS A 47 9.55 21.90 -9.62
CA LYS A 47 8.45 22.19 -8.72
C LYS A 47 7.63 20.95 -8.34
N TYR A 48 7.30 20.10 -9.31
CA TYR A 48 6.34 19.02 -9.09
C TYR A 48 6.97 17.63 -9.06
N HIS A 49 8.18 17.47 -9.59
CA HIS A 49 8.88 16.18 -9.70
C HIS A 49 10.36 16.30 -9.28
N PRO A 50 10.66 16.79 -8.06
CA PRO A 50 12.02 16.88 -7.58
C PRO A 50 12.66 15.49 -7.50
N GLY A 51 13.92 15.38 -7.94
CA GLY A 51 14.65 14.11 -8.01
C GLY A 51 14.39 13.29 -9.29
N TYR A 52 13.64 13.82 -10.26
CA TYR A 52 13.42 13.15 -11.55
C TYR A 52 14.74 12.92 -12.32
N PHE A 53 15.65 13.90 -12.30
CA PHE A 53 16.98 13.76 -12.87
C PHE A 53 17.98 13.37 -11.79
N GLY A 54 18.78 12.34 -12.08
CA GLY A 54 19.82 11.84 -11.18
C GLY A 54 19.90 10.33 -11.18
N LYS A 55 20.87 9.80 -10.44
CA LYS A 55 21.05 8.36 -10.22
C LYS A 55 21.26 8.11 -8.74
N VAL A 56 20.50 7.18 -8.16
CA VAL A 56 20.57 6.83 -6.74
C VAL A 56 20.61 5.31 -6.58
N GLY A 57 21.35 4.83 -5.58
CA GLY A 57 21.40 3.42 -5.20
C GLY A 57 22.24 2.53 -6.14
N MET A 58 22.17 1.22 -5.89
CA MET A 58 22.92 0.19 -6.61
C MET A 58 21.97 -0.66 -7.47
N ARG A 59 22.42 -1.05 -8.66
CA ARG A 59 21.63 -1.88 -9.59
C ARG A 59 21.62 -3.33 -9.12
N TYR A 60 20.43 -3.91 -8.96
CA TYR A 60 20.26 -5.33 -8.65
C TYR A 60 19.75 -6.08 -9.89
N PHE A 61 20.59 -6.98 -10.43
CA PHE A 61 20.27 -7.79 -11.62
C PHE A 61 19.44 -9.02 -11.25
N HIS A 62 18.61 -9.48 -12.20
CA HIS A 62 17.78 -10.69 -12.06
C HIS A 62 17.02 -10.77 -10.72
N LYS A 63 16.37 -9.66 -10.33
CA LYS A 63 15.64 -9.60 -9.07
C LYS A 63 14.41 -10.52 -9.09
N GLN A 64 14.47 -11.59 -8.30
CA GLN A 64 13.35 -12.50 -8.07
C GLN A 64 12.51 -12.01 -6.89
N GLN A 65 11.29 -11.52 -7.16
CA GLN A 65 10.42 -10.92 -6.13
C GLN A 65 9.97 -11.92 -5.06
N ALA A 66 9.88 -13.21 -5.40
CA ALA A 66 9.48 -14.26 -4.46
C ALA A 66 10.40 -14.36 -3.25
N HIS A 67 11.71 -14.11 -3.40
CA HIS A 67 12.66 -14.13 -2.29
C HIS A 67 12.45 -12.96 -1.30
N PHE A 68 11.80 -11.88 -1.77
CA PHE A 68 11.46 -10.71 -0.96
C PHE A 68 10.02 -10.76 -0.44
N TRP A 69 9.29 -11.85 -0.69
CA TRP A 69 7.92 -12.01 -0.23
C TRP A 69 7.92 -12.04 1.30
N LYS A 70 7.46 -10.93 1.89
CA LYS A 70 7.34 -10.77 3.34
C LYS A 70 6.11 -9.94 3.70
N PRO A 71 4.88 -10.38 3.36
CA PRO A 71 3.67 -9.67 3.73
C PRO A 71 3.54 -9.58 5.25
N VAL A 72 3.07 -8.41 5.68
CA VAL A 72 3.12 -7.96 7.07
C VAL A 72 1.71 -7.85 7.64
N ILE A 73 1.53 -8.28 8.88
CA ILE A 73 0.35 -7.99 9.70
C ILE A 73 0.77 -7.30 11.00
N ASN A 74 -0.12 -6.48 11.55
CA ASN A 74 0.05 -5.80 12.84
C ASN A 74 -0.86 -6.42 13.91
N LEU A 75 -0.54 -6.18 15.18
CA LEU A 75 -1.25 -6.75 16.33
C LEU A 75 -2.74 -6.38 16.38
N ASP A 76 -3.08 -5.14 15.99
CA ASP A 76 -4.47 -4.64 15.93
C ASP A 76 -5.39 -5.48 15.04
N LYS A 77 -4.83 -6.19 14.05
CA LYS A 77 -5.59 -7.00 13.10
C LYS A 77 -5.56 -8.50 13.39
N LEU A 78 -4.77 -8.98 14.36
CA LEU A 78 -4.66 -10.41 14.63
C LEU A 78 -6.02 -11.02 15.00
N TRP A 79 -6.79 -10.36 15.87
CA TRP A 79 -8.12 -10.81 16.27
C TRP A 79 -9.18 -10.69 15.18
N SER A 80 -8.92 -9.97 14.09
CA SER A 80 -9.82 -9.93 12.94
C SER A 80 -9.70 -11.16 12.03
N LEU A 81 -8.61 -11.92 12.18
CA LEU A 81 -8.38 -13.16 11.43
C LEU A 81 -9.07 -14.37 12.07
N VAL A 82 -9.42 -14.25 13.35
CA VAL A 82 -10.18 -15.29 14.07
C VAL A 82 -11.65 -15.17 13.65
N PRO A 83 -12.34 -16.30 13.33
CA PRO A 83 -13.77 -16.29 13.05
C PRO A 83 -14.57 -15.62 14.18
N ILE A 84 -15.59 -14.85 13.82
CA ILE A 84 -16.36 -14.00 14.75
C ILE A 84 -16.93 -14.82 15.92
N GLU A 85 -17.52 -15.98 15.63
CA GLU A 85 -18.10 -16.88 16.64
C GLU A 85 -17.07 -17.33 17.69
N THR A 86 -15.85 -17.62 17.24
CA THR A 86 -14.76 -18.06 18.12
C THR A 86 -14.23 -16.88 18.93
N ARG A 87 -14.09 -15.72 18.30
CA ARG A 87 -13.67 -14.48 18.96
C ARG A 87 -14.65 -14.08 20.06
N ASP A 88 -15.95 -14.10 19.79
CA ASP A 88 -16.96 -13.70 20.76
C ASP A 88 -17.06 -14.69 21.93
N ALA A 89 -16.82 -15.98 21.69
CA ALA A 89 -16.73 -16.99 22.76
C ALA A 89 -15.56 -16.75 23.72
N TYR A 90 -14.42 -16.26 23.22
CA TYR A 90 -13.27 -15.89 24.04
C TYR A 90 -13.46 -14.54 24.75
N ILE A 91 -14.08 -13.56 24.10
CA ILE A 91 -14.39 -12.25 24.70
C ILE A 91 -15.43 -12.38 25.82
N SER A 92 -16.45 -13.22 25.63
CA SER A 92 -17.50 -13.49 26.63
C SER A 92 -17.05 -14.38 27.78
N GLY A 93 -15.84 -14.95 27.72
CA GLY A 93 -15.27 -15.78 28.78
C GLY A 93 -15.85 -17.19 28.86
N ALA A 94 -16.58 -17.66 27.84
CA ALA A 94 -17.18 -18.99 27.77
C ALA A 94 -16.16 -20.12 27.53
N LYS A 95 -14.99 -19.80 26.97
CA LYS A 95 -13.87 -20.72 26.78
C LYS A 95 -12.62 -20.15 27.46
N LYS A 96 -12.18 -20.77 28.57
CA LYS A 96 -10.97 -20.38 29.32
C LYS A 96 -9.84 -21.41 29.24
N ASP A 97 -10.16 -22.67 28.97
CA ASP A 97 -9.19 -23.76 29.08
C ASP A 97 -8.37 -23.99 27.80
N THR A 98 -8.73 -23.35 26.70
CA THR A 98 -8.05 -23.50 25.40
C THR A 98 -7.59 -22.15 24.88
N VAL A 99 -6.38 -22.08 24.32
CA VAL A 99 -5.82 -20.86 23.73
C VAL A 99 -5.93 -20.95 22.20
N PRO A 100 -6.46 -19.92 21.51
CA PRO A 100 -6.53 -19.95 20.06
C PRO A 100 -5.12 -19.91 19.45
N VAL A 101 -4.89 -20.79 18.47
CA VAL A 101 -3.67 -20.81 17.66
C VAL A 101 -3.96 -20.16 16.32
N LEU A 102 -3.22 -19.11 16.00
CA LEU A 102 -3.36 -18.36 14.75
C LEU A 102 -2.13 -18.57 13.86
N ASP A 103 -2.30 -19.40 12.83
CA ASP A 103 -1.29 -19.58 11.79
C ASP A 103 -1.44 -18.55 10.68
N LEU A 104 -0.41 -17.72 10.54
CA LEU A 104 -0.40 -16.61 9.59
C LEU A 104 0.02 -17.03 8.19
N LEU A 105 0.75 -18.15 8.04
CA LEU A 105 1.32 -18.54 6.75
C LEU A 105 0.25 -18.95 5.73
N PRO A 106 -0.75 -19.80 6.08
CA PRO A 106 -1.87 -20.11 5.19
C PRO A 106 -2.72 -18.88 4.85
N LEU A 107 -2.76 -17.90 5.76
CA LEU A 107 -3.46 -16.64 5.58
C LEU A 107 -2.67 -15.64 4.72
N GLY A 108 -1.50 -16.04 4.21
CA GLY A 108 -0.67 -15.23 3.32
C GLY A 108 0.12 -14.14 4.04
N TYR A 109 0.34 -14.24 5.35
CA TYR A 109 1.18 -13.34 6.12
C TYR A 109 2.44 -14.07 6.61
N SER A 110 3.54 -13.34 6.71
CA SER A 110 4.82 -13.95 7.12
C SER A 110 5.52 -13.19 8.23
N LYS A 111 5.26 -11.88 8.35
CA LYS A 111 5.86 -11.02 9.39
C LYS A 111 4.80 -10.38 10.28
N VAL A 112 5.00 -10.45 11.60
CA VAL A 112 4.20 -9.72 12.59
C VAL A 112 4.95 -8.48 13.08
N LEU A 113 4.28 -7.33 13.02
CA LEU A 113 4.74 -6.05 13.54
C LEU A 113 3.89 -5.59 14.73
N GLY A 114 4.49 -4.77 15.60
CA GLY A 114 3.93 -4.45 16.92
C GLY A 114 2.98 -3.25 17.01
N LYS A 115 2.44 -2.74 15.88
CA LYS A 115 1.48 -1.63 15.92
C LYS A 115 0.15 -2.11 16.50
N GLY A 116 -0.46 -1.29 17.37
CA GLY A 116 -1.75 -1.59 18.00
C GLY A 116 -1.63 -2.19 19.41
N ARG A 117 -2.79 -2.56 19.95
CA ARG A 117 -2.94 -3.26 21.24
C ARG A 117 -3.64 -4.58 20.99
N LEU A 118 -3.26 -5.59 21.76
CA LEU A 118 -3.99 -6.85 21.86
C LEU A 118 -4.97 -6.73 23.03
N PRO A 119 -6.13 -7.40 22.98
CA PRO A 119 -6.91 -7.66 24.18
C PRO A 119 -6.08 -8.52 25.14
N GLU A 120 -6.39 -8.46 26.44
CA GLU A 120 -5.77 -9.28 27.49
C GLU A 120 -6.29 -10.73 27.45
N ILE A 121 -6.30 -11.31 26.26
CA ILE A 121 -6.68 -12.69 25.99
C ILE A 121 -5.45 -13.36 25.36
N PRO A 122 -4.97 -14.48 25.93
CA PRO A 122 -3.79 -15.16 25.42
C PRO A 122 -4.03 -15.66 23.99
N LEU A 123 -3.00 -15.56 23.15
CA LEU A 123 -3.02 -15.95 21.75
C LEU A 123 -1.69 -16.60 21.37
N VAL A 124 -1.72 -17.76 20.73
CA VAL A 124 -0.52 -18.38 20.15
C VAL A 124 -0.41 -17.92 18.70
N VAL A 125 0.65 -17.18 18.36
CA VAL A 125 0.86 -16.62 17.02
C VAL A 125 1.98 -17.35 16.31
N ARG A 126 1.64 -17.98 15.19
CA ARG A 126 2.53 -18.75 14.33
C ARG A 126 2.97 -17.92 13.13
N ALA A 127 4.26 -17.61 13.02
CA ALA A 127 4.79 -16.73 11.99
C ALA A 127 6.26 -17.03 11.62
N ARG A 128 6.69 -16.67 10.41
CA ARG A 128 8.11 -16.80 10.01
C ARG A 128 9.00 -15.73 10.62
N TRP A 129 8.47 -14.53 10.83
CA TRP A 129 9.22 -13.39 11.38
C TRP A 129 8.37 -12.57 12.34
N VAL A 130 8.96 -12.16 13.46
CA VAL A 130 8.27 -11.30 14.45
C VAL A 130 9.19 -10.15 14.85
N SER A 131 8.64 -8.95 15.00
CA SER A 131 9.39 -7.82 15.56
C SER A 131 9.49 -7.92 17.08
N LYS A 132 10.60 -7.47 17.65
CA LYS A 132 10.82 -7.43 19.12
C LYS A 132 9.65 -6.79 19.90
N LEU A 133 9.07 -5.73 19.35
CA LEU A 133 7.94 -5.04 19.99
C LEU A 133 6.64 -5.87 19.92
N ALA A 134 6.43 -6.61 18.83
CA ALA A 134 5.29 -7.52 18.71
C ALA A 134 5.40 -8.69 19.69
N GLU A 135 6.57 -9.30 19.76
CA GLU A 135 6.86 -10.39 20.70
C GLU A 135 6.61 -9.96 22.14
N LYS A 136 7.21 -8.83 22.57
CA LYS A 136 6.99 -8.26 23.90
C LYS A 136 5.50 -8.11 24.25
N LYS A 137 4.71 -7.53 23.35
CA LYS A 137 3.27 -7.29 23.59
C LYS A 137 2.44 -8.58 23.61
N ILE A 138 2.80 -9.56 22.79
CA ILE A 138 2.13 -10.87 22.78
C ILE A 138 2.40 -11.57 24.11
N THR A 139 3.65 -11.55 24.59
CA THR A 139 4.02 -12.12 25.89
C THR A 139 3.34 -11.39 27.05
N GLU A 140 3.27 -10.05 27.01
CA GLU A 140 2.55 -9.25 28.03
C GLU A 140 1.05 -9.56 28.06
N ALA A 141 0.44 -9.91 26.93
CA ALA A 141 -0.96 -10.35 26.85
C ALA A 141 -1.15 -11.84 27.26
N GLY A 142 -0.11 -12.53 27.72
CA GLY A 142 -0.13 -13.93 28.09
C GLY A 142 -0.09 -14.90 26.90
N GLY A 143 0.18 -14.41 25.70
CA GLY A 143 0.31 -15.20 24.48
C GLY A 143 1.73 -15.74 24.26
N VAL A 144 1.86 -16.60 23.25
CA VAL A 144 3.13 -17.23 22.85
C VAL A 144 3.39 -16.99 21.36
N VAL A 145 4.65 -16.79 21.00
CA VAL A 145 5.07 -16.70 19.59
C VAL A 145 5.75 -18.00 19.19
N GLU A 146 5.26 -18.63 18.13
CA GLU A 146 5.87 -19.82 17.52
C GLU A 146 6.46 -19.45 16.16
N LEU A 147 7.77 -19.66 16.01
CA LEU A 147 8.47 -19.42 14.76
C LEU A 147 8.33 -20.62 13.83
N ILE A 148 7.93 -20.36 12.59
CA ILE A 148 7.78 -21.37 11.53
C ILE A 148 8.81 -21.11 10.43
N ALA A 149 9.31 -22.19 9.81
CA ALA A 149 10.26 -22.13 8.70
C ALA A 149 9.66 -21.53 7.42
#